data_AF-A0A3R9WNL1-F1
#
_entry.id   AF-A0A3R9WNL1-F1
#
_cell.length_a   1.000
_cell.length_b   1.000
_cell.length_c   1.000
_cell.angle_alpha   90.00
_cell.angle_beta   90.00
_cell.angle_gamma   90.00
#
_symmetry.space_group_name_H-M   'P 1'
#
loop_
_entity.id
_entity.type
_entity.pdbx_description
1 polymer ?
#
loop_
_entity_poly.entity_id
_entity_poly.type
_entity_poly.pdbx_seq_one_letter_code
_entity_poly.pdbx_strand_id
1 'polypeptide(L)'
;MHPGRAAAPSRRPVSRPRKSDSGLSEEDGERDDGAPIEALEAYFEARGWACERSGEGEIIASAPGSWAQYELRGVWRPDDQVLQFLAFPDIKVAADKRGPIYEAVGLINEQLWIGHFEMWSGSGLIVFRHAVLIDNGEGEGLTLEQAEAIAEAALEECERFYPVFQFVLWGGKTPAEAISAALIDTHGEA
;
A
#
# COMPACT_ATOMS: atom_id res chain seq x y z
N MET A 1 10.44 84.28 17.86
CA MET A 1 10.91 85.00 16.66
C MET A 1 11.09 84.00 15.53
N HIS A 2 10.86 84.48 14.30
CA HIS A 2 10.65 83.80 13.03
C HIS A 2 11.73 82.82 12.51
N PRO A 3 11.41 82.03 11.46
CA PRO A 3 12.08 80.78 11.08
C PRO A 3 13.19 80.97 10.01
N GLY A 4 14.02 79.93 9.85
CA GLY A 4 15.03 79.81 8.79
C GLY A 4 14.77 78.63 7.87
N ARG A 5 14.77 78.91 6.57
CA ARG A 5 14.33 78.10 5.42
C ARG A 5 15.38 77.07 4.96
N ALA A 6 14.90 75.90 4.57
CA ALA A 6 15.25 75.06 3.40
C ALA A 6 16.72 74.78 3.00
N ALA A 7 17.04 73.48 2.90
CA ALA A 7 17.77 72.91 1.76
C ALA A 7 17.42 71.41 1.61
N ALA A 8 16.93 71.01 0.44
CA ALA A 8 16.63 69.63 0.08
C ALA A 8 17.86 68.95 -0.53
N PRO A 9 18.11 67.65 -0.26
CA PRO A 9 19.02 66.86 -1.09
C PRO A 9 18.28 65.74 -1.85
N SER A 10 18.36 65.85 -3.19
CA SER A 10 18.55 64.80 -4.19
C SER A 10 18.03 63.38 -3.89
N ARG A 11 16.91 63.01 -4.53
CA ARG A 11 16.44 61.62 -4.66
C ARG A 11 17.41 60.80 -5.52
N ARG A 12 18.06 59.79 -4.92
CA ARG A 12 18.68 58.67 -5.68
C ARG A 12 17.59 57.66 -6.07
N PRO A 13 17.69 56.98 -7.23
CA PRO A 13 16.69 56.02 -7.64
C PRO A 13 16.79 54.75 -6.78
N VAL A 14 15.64 54.29 -6.27
CA VAL A 14 15.50 52.99 -5.60
C VAL A 14 15.59 51.90 -6.66
N SER A 15 16.71 51.18 -6.72
CA SER A 15 16.82 49.93 -7.47
C SER A 15 15.98 48.86 -6.77
N ARG A 16 14.90 48.43 -7.42
CA ARG A 16 14.09 47.28 -6.99
C ARG A 16 14.98 46.02 -6.90
N PRO A 17 14.92 45.23 -5.82
CA PRO A 17 15.50 43.90 -5.85
C PRO A 17 14.70 43.03 -6.82
N ARG A 18 15.39 42.33 -7.72
CA ARG A 18 14.81 41.30 -8.58
C ARG A 18 14.20 40.23 -7.67
N LYS A 19 12.93 39.90 -7.89
CA LYS A 19 12.35 38.64 -7.37
C LYS A 19 13.19 37.51 -7.97
N SER A 20 13.94 36.81 -7.13
CA SER A 20 14.41 35.47 -7.45
C SER A 20 13.18 34.58 -7.41
N ASP A 21 12.56 34.43 -8.55
CA ASP A 21 11.54 33.44 -8.81
C ASP A 21 12.27 32.10 -8.94
N SER A 22 12.63 31.49 -7.82
CA SER A 22 12.96 30.06 -7.78
C SER A 22 11.66 29.33 -7.51
N GLY A 23 10.76 29.38 -8.49
CA GLY A 23 9.77 28.33 -8.66
C GLY A 23 10.56 27.06 -8.94
N LEU A 24 10.69 26.20 -7.94
CA LEU A 24 10.83 24.78 -8.19
C LEU A 24 9.48 24.39 -8.80
N SER A 25 9.38 24.50 -10.12
CA SER A 25 8.44 23.68 -10.85
C SER A 25 8.83 22.25 -10.52
N GLU A 26 8.03 21.60 -9.69
CA GLU A 26 7.95 20.14 -9.69
C GLU A 26 7.64 19.79 -11.14
N GLU A 27 8.68 19.37 -11.87
CA GLU A 27 8.49 18.70 -13.13
C GLU A 27 7.72 17.43 -12.78
N ASP A 28 6.39 17.46 -12.94
CA ASP A 28 5.56 16.27 -13.14
C ASP A 28 6.03 15.60 -14.44
N GLY A 29 7.26 15.09 -14.43
CA GLY A 29 7.67 14.09 -15.39
C GLY A 29 6.81 12.87 -15.11
N GLU A 30 6.02 12.44 -16.10
CA GLU A 30 5.37 11.12 -16.07
C GLU A 30 6.42 10.11 -15.61
N ARG A 31 6.24 9.57 -14.40
CA ARG A 31 7.10 8.49 -13.91
C ARG A 31 6.73 7.25 -14.71
N ASP A 32 7.67 6.77 -15.50
CA ASP A 32 7.58 5.49 -16.20
C ASP A 32 7.80 4.36 -15.17
N ASP A 33 6.82 4.17 -14.29
CA ASP A 33 6.80 3.11 -13.27
C ASP A 33 6.37 1.75 -13.85
N GLY A 34 6.01 1.72 -15.14
CA GLY A 34 5.64 0.54 -15.91
C GLY A 34 4.14 0.23 -15.90
N ALA A 35 3.69 -0.46 -16.97
CA ALA A 35 2.29 -0.83 -17.19
C ALA A 35 1.61 -1.54 -16.00
N PRO A 36 2.27 -2.41 -15.20
CA PRO A 36 1.64 -3.01 -14.03
C PRO A 36 1.25 -2.01 -12.94
N ILE A 37 2.04 -0.95 -12.75
CA ILE A 37 1.75 0.09 -11.76
C ILE A 37 0.59 0.97 -12.25
N GLU A 38 0.56 1.29 -13.54
CA GLU A 38 -0.55 2.03 -14.16
C GLU A 38 -1.88 1.28 -14.06
N ALA A 39 -1.88 -0.03 -14.31
CA ALA A 39 -3.08 -0.85 -14.21
C ALA A 39 -3.61 -0.93 -12.77
N LEU A 40 -2.73 -1.06 -11.78
CA LEU A 40 -3.11 -1.02 -10.37
C LEU A 40 -3.66 0.35 -9.96
N GLU A 41 -3.01 1.44 -10.37
CA GLU A 41 -3.46 2.80 -10.10
C GLU A 41 -4.85 3.04 -10.67
N ALA A 42 -5.06 2.71 -11.95
CA ALA A 42 -6.36 2.85 -12.60
C ALA A 42 -7.46 2.07 -11.88
N TYR A 43 -7.14 0.86 -11.41
CA TYR A 43 -8.08 0.06 -10.60
C TYR A 43 -8.39 0.75 -9.25
N PHE A 44 -7.37 1.20 -8.51
CA PHE A 44 -7.57 1.86 -7.22
C PHE A 44 -8.37 3.16 -7.34
N GLU A 45 -8.08 3.98 -8.36
CA GLU A 45 -8.83 5.20 -8.66
C GLU A 45 -10.29 4.89 -9.01
N ALA A 46 -10.54 3.84 -9.81
CA ALA A 46 -11.89 3.40 -10.15
C ALA A 46 -12.70 2.94 -8.91
N ARG A 47 -12.01 2.39 -7.89
CA ARG A 47 -12.59 2.04 -6.59
C ARG A 47 -12.76 3.25 -5.66
N GLY A 48 -12.17 4.39 -6.00
CA GLY A 48 -12.13 5.58 -5.16
C GLY A 48 -11.23 5.43 -3.93
N TRP A 49 -10.23 4.55 -4.00
CA TRP A 49 -9.26 4.34 -2.94
C TRP A 49 -8.14 5.37 -3.05
N ALA A 50 -7.67 5.87 -1.91
CA ALA A 50 -6.51 6.74 -1.90
C ALA A 50 -5.28 5.91 -2.28
N CYS A 51 -4.57 6.32 -3.33
CA CYS A 51 -3.32 5.71 -3.75
C CYS A 51 -2.27 6.76 -4.09
N GLU A 52 -1.01 6.40 -3.90
CA GLU A 52 0.16 7.19 -4.29
C GLU A 52 1.24 6.29 -4.87
N ARG A 53 1.87 6.74 -5.96
CA ARG A 53 3.10 6.10 -6.44
C ARG A 53 4.26 6.49 -5.52
N SER A 54 5.00 5.51 -5.07
CA SER A 54 6.11 5.67 -4.13
C SER A 54 7.36 5.02 -4.72
N GLY A 55 8.53 5.66 -4.62
CA GLY A 55 9.75 5.16 -5.25
C GLY A 55 9.64 5.03 -6.78
N GLU A 56 10.53 4.22 -7.37
CA GLU A 56 10.44 3.76 -8.77
C GLU A 56 9.76 2.40 -8.79
N GLY A 57 8.65 2.26 -9.51
CA GLY A 57 7.94 0.98 -9.66
C GLY A 57 7.19 0.49 -8.42
N GLU A 58 6.80 1.36 -7.49
CA GLU A 58 5.94 1.00 -6.35
C GLU A 58 4.69 1.89 -6.27
N ILE A 59 3.56 1.31 -5.89
CA ILE A 59 2.31 2.00 -5.61
C ILE A 59 1.76 1.53 -4.28
N ILE A 60 1.27 2.47 -3.47
CA ILE A 60 0.65 2.21 -2.18
C ILE A 60 -0.81 2.69 -2.26
N ALA A 61 -1.74 1.90 -1.74
CA ALA A 61 -3.14 2.28 -1.66
C ALA A 61 -3.75 1.91 -0.29
N SER A 62 -4.84 2.60 0.07
CA SER A 62 -5.62 2.29 1.27
C SER A 62 -7.01 1.80 0.86
N ALA A 63 -7.28 0.52 1.11
CA ALA A 63 -8.55 -0.13 0.80
C ALA A 63 -9.37 -0.38 2.09
N PRO A 64 -10.67 -0.05 2.11
CA PRO A 64 -11.53 -0.40 3.23
C PRO A 64 -11.93 -1.88 3.18
N GLY A 65 -11.90 -2.56 4.33
CA GLY A 65 -12.58 -3.84 4.51
C GLY A 65 -13.41 -3.88 5.78
N SER A 66 -13.99 -5.04 6.09
CA SER A 66 -14.91 -5.22 7.21
C SER A 66 -14.18 -5.20 8.55
N TRP A 67 -12.94 -5.68 8.57
CA TRP A 67 -12.15 -5.79 9.80
C TRP A 67 -11.20 -4.63 10.05
N ALA A 68 -10.65 -4.05 8.98
CA ALA A 68 -9.60 -3.04 9.06
C ALA A 68 -9.57 -2.16 7.80
N GLN A 69 -8.74 -1.12 7.85
CA GLN A 69 -8.22 -0.48 6.64
C GLN A 69 -6.96 -1.22 6.22
N TYR A 70 -6.92 -1.67 4.96
CA TYR A 70 -5.82 -2.42 4.41
C TYR A 70 -4.91 -1.49 3.64
N GLU A 71 -3.62 -1.49 3.98
CA GLU A 71 -2.61 -0.96 3.08
C GLU A 71 -2.33 -2.00 2.00
N LEU A 72 -2.40 -1.60 0.74
CA LEU A 72 -2.07 -2.42 -0.42
C LEU A 72 -0.80 -1.87 -1.03
N ARG A 73 0.09 -2.75 -1.50
CA ARG A 73 1.30 -2.34 -2.21
C ARG A 73 1.51 -3.18 -3.46
N GLY A 74 1.70 -2.50 -4.59
CA GLY A 74 2.24 -3.10 -5.80
C GLY A 74 3.72 -2.73 -5.93
N VAL A 75 4.58 -3.71 -6.18
CA VAL A 75 6.02 -3.51 -6.43
C VAL A 75 6.39 -4.22 -7.72
N TRP A 76 6.70 -3.44 -8.76
CA TRP A 76 7.08 -3.93 -10.07
C TRP A 76 8.60 -4.10 -10.18
N ARG A 77 9.03 -5.28 -10.62
CA ARG A 77 10.43 -5.60 -10.90
C ARG A 77 10.60 -5.85 -12.41
N PRO A 78 10.93 -4.82 -13.21
CA PRO A 78 11.02 -4.96 -14.67
C PRO A 78 12.09 -5.97 -15.10
N ASP A 79 13.21 -6.05 -14.38
CA ASP A 79 14.30 -7.00 -14.68
C ASP A 79 13.85 -8.47 -14.60
N ASP A 80 12.92 -8.76 -13.69
CA ASP A 80 12.42 -10.12 -13.43
C ASP A 80 11.04 -10.37 -14.06
N GLN A 81 10.39 -9.33 -14.59
CA GLN A 81 9.03 -9.39 -15.10
C GLN A 81 8.02 -9.85 -14.04
N VAL A 82 8.23 -9.42 -12.79
CA VAL A 82 7.43 -9.83 -11.63
C VAL A 82 6.78 -8.63 -10.97
N LEU A 83 5.46 -8.69 -10.81
CA LEU A 83 4.72 -7.84 -9.90
C LEU A 83 4.59 -8.57 -8.55
N GLN A 84 5.04 -7.93 -7.47
CA GLN A 84 4.70 -8.35 -6.12
C GLN A 84 3.55 -7.49 -5.61
N PHE A 85 2.46 -8.14 -5.24
CA PHE A 85 1.34 -7.52 -4.56
C PHE A 85 1.35 -7.90 -3.09
N LEU A 86 1.17 -6.91 -2.21
CA LEU A 86 1.13 -7.10 -0.77
C LEU A 86 -0.14 -6.48 -0.21
N ALA A 87 -0.76 -7.15 0.76
CA ALA A 87 -1.85 -6.59 1.56
C ALA A 87 -1.50 -6.69 3.05
N PHE A 88 -1.70 -5.59 3.76
CA PHE A 88 -1.36 -5.45 5.17
C PHE A 88 -2.66 -5.32 5.98
N PRO A 89 -3.04 -6.35 6.76
CA PRO A 89 -4.20 -6.30 7.66
C PRO A 89 -3.99 -5.46 8.93
N ASP A 90 -2.88 -4.71 9.04
CA ASP A 90 -2.48 -3.97 10.26
C ASP A 90 -2.43 -4.83 11.55
N ILE A 91 -2.00 -6.09 11.42
CA ILE A 91 -1.83 -7.00 12.56
C ILE A 91 -0.36 -7.05 12.97
N LYS A 92 -0.07 -6.61 14.19
CA LYS A 92 1.26 -6.64 14.80
C LYS A 92 1.35 -7.66 15.94
N VAL A 93 2.31 -8.57 15.84
CA VAL A 93 2.48 -9.71 16.75
C VAL A 93 3.64 -9.47 17.71
N ALA A 94 3.33 -9.51 19.01
CA ALA A 94 4.32 -9.43 20.08
C ALA A 94 5.22 -10.68 20.09
N ALA A 95 6.47 -10.53 20.55
CA ALA A 95 7.50 -11.57 20.45
C ALA A 95 7.10 -12.90 21.11
N ASP A 96 6.40 -12.85 22.24
CA ASP A 96 5.91 -13.98 23.01
C ASP A 96 4.74 -14.73 22.35
N LYS A 97 4.10 -14.12 21.35
CA LYS A 97 2.97 -14.70 20.58
C LYS A 97 3.35 -15.19 19.19
N ARG A 98 4.61 -15.03 18.79
CA ARG A 98 5.07 -15.39 17.43
C ARG A 98 4.96 -16.89 17.12
N GLY A 99 5.23 -17.76 18.10
CA GLY A 99 5.18 -19.21 17.90
C GLY A 99 3.82 -19.71 17.39
N PRO A 100 2.73 -19.49 18.13
CA PRO A 100 1.38 -19.84 17.67
C PRO A 100 0.97 -19.18 16.35
N ILE A 101 1.44 -17.96 16.08
CA ILE A 101 1.12 -17.29 14.82
C ILE A 101 1.85 -17.91 13.63
N TYR A 102 3.11 -18.34 13.78
CA TYR A 102 3.78 -19.07 12.70
C TYR A 102 3.07 -20.38 12.35
N GLU A 103 2.54 -21.09 13.35
CA GLU A 103 1.71 -22.27 13.13
C GLU A 103 0.41 -21.91 12.41
N ALA A 104 -0.30 -20.86 12.85
CA ALA A 104 -1.51 -20.38 12.17
C ALA A 104 -1.25 -20.01 10.71
N VAL A 105 -0.17 -19.28 10.42
CA VAL A 105 0.24 -18.93 9.05
C VAL A 105 0.47 -20.20 8.21
N GLY A 106 1.15 -21.21 8.74
CA GLY A 106 1.35 -22.48 8.04
C GLY A 106 0.03 -23.15 7.66
N LEU A 107 -0.89 -23.27 8.62
CA LEU A 107 -2.19 -23.90 8.42
C LEU A 107 -3.14 -23.09 7.52
N ILE A 108 -3.01 -21.76 7.54
CA ILE A 108 -3.74 -20.88 6.59
C ILE A 108 -3.19 -21.10 5.18
N ASN A 109 -1.87 -21.11 5.01
CA ASN A 109 -1.23 -21.23 3.70
C ASN A 109 -1.54 -22.57 3.01
N GLU A 110 -1.81 -23.64 3.76
CA GLU A 110 -2.31 -24.91 3.21
C GLU A 110 -3.67 -24.78 2.50
N GLN A 111 -4.42 -23.71 2.78
CA GLN A 111 -5.77 -23.46 2.25
C GLN A 111 -5.78 -22.41 1.13
N LEU A 112 -4.64 -21.79 0.83
CA LEU A 112 -4.52 -20.77 -0.21
C LEU A 112 -4.19 -21.40 -1.56
N TRP A 113 -4.86 -20.92 -2.61
CA TRP A 113 -4.52 -21.28 -3.99
C TRP A 113 -3.50 -20.32 -4.61
N ILE A 114 -3.51 -19.07 -4.17
CA ILE A 114 -2.63 -18.00 -4.64
C ILE A 114 -2.11 -17.16 -3.48
N GLY A 115 -0.85 -16.76 -3.60
CA GLY A 115 -0.15 -16.01 -2.56
C GLY A 115 0.06 -16.81 -1.28
N HIS A 116 0.52 -16.11 -0.25
CA HIS A 116 0.75 -16.67 1.07
C HIS A 116 0.73 -15.57 2.14
N PHE A 117 0.39 -15.93 3.37
CA PHE A 117 0.67 -15.11 4.53
C PHE A 117 2.11 -15.33 5.01
N GLU A 118 2.72 -14.24 5.46
CA GLU A 118 4.00 -14.24 6.15
C GLU A 118 3.96 -13.29 7.36
N MET A 119 4.87 -13.52 8.30
CA MET A 119 5.12 -12.57 9.40
C MET A 119 6.54 -12.03 9.28
N TRP A 120 6.67 -10.72 9.09
CA TRP A 120 7.97 -10.06 9.02
C TRP A 120 8.65 -10.12 10.39
N SER A 121 9.77 -10.84 10.47
CA SER A 121 10.45 -11.15 11.73
C SER A 121 10.92 -9.91 12.52
N GLY A 122 11.27 -8.83 11.81
CA GLY A 122 11.69 -7.57 12.43
C GLY A 122 10.54 -6.82 13.10
N SER A 123 9.43 -6.60 12.38
CA SER A 123 8.31 -5.78 12.83
C SER A 123 7.22 -6.56 13.57
N GLY A 124 7.12 -7.88 13.33
CA GLY A 124 6.00 -8.72 13.74
C GLY A 124 4.73 -8.47 12.94
N LEU A 125 4.81 -7.76 11.80
CA LEU A 125 3.65 -7.50 10.94
C LEU A 125 3.26 -8.75 10.18
N ILE A 126 1.96 -9.04 10.15
CA ILE A 126 1.37 -10.00 9.23
C ILE A 126 1.17 -9.33 7.88
N VAL A 127 1.50 -10.05 6.82
CA VAL A 127 1.44 -9.57 5.44
C VAL A 127 0.94 -10.72 4.57
N PHE A 128 -0.03 -10.45 3.70
CA PHE A 128 -0.31 -11.32 2.56
C PHE A 128 0.56 -10.88 1.40
N ARG A 129 1.19 -11.83 0.70
CA ARG A 129 2.02 -11.57 -0.48
C ARG A 129 1.59 -12.48 -1.63
N HIS A 130 1.44 -11.90 -2.80
CA HIS A 130 1.25 -12.63 -4.05
C HIS A 130 2.21 -12.10 -5.13
N ALA A 131 2.99 -12.99 -5.74
CA ALA A 131 3.85 -12.65 -6.88
C ALA A 131 3.21 -13.14 -8.17
N VAL A 132 3.20 -12.28 -9.19
CA VAL A 132 2.64 -12.54 -10.51
C VAL A 132 3.72 -12.31 -11.56
N LEU A 133 3.95 -13.33 -12.39
CA LEU A 133 4.77 -13.18 -13.60
C LEU A 133 3.92 -12.48 -14.66
N ILE A 134 4.45 -11.40 -15.23
CA ILE A 134 3.81 -10.65 -16.31
C ILE A 134 4.55 -10.98 -17.59
N ASP A 135 3.84 -11.50 -18.58
CA ASP A 135 4.42 -11.79 -19.89
C ASP A 135 4.39 -10.54 -20.76
N ASN A 136 5.51 -9.83 -20.85
CA ASN A 136 5.66 -8.68 -21.75
C ASN A 136 5.92 -9.11 -23.21
N GLY A 137 5.16 -10.09 -23.72
CA GLY A 137 5.10 -10.44 -25.15
C GLY A 137 4.61 -9.28 -26.03
N GLU A 138 4.06 -9.55 -27.23
CA GLU A 138 3.62 -8.52 -28.20
C GLU A 138 2.44 -7.63 -27.75
N GLY A 139 2.56 -6.94 -26.60
CA GLY A 139 1.92 -5.64 -26.39
C GLY A 139 0.97 -5.49 -25.20
N GLU A 140 0.76 -6.49 -24.35
CA GLU A 140 -0.14 -6.31 -23.20
C GLU A 140 0.57 -6.70 -21.90
N GLY A 141 0.89 -5.69 -21.09
CA GLY A 141 1.32 -5.87 -19.71
C GLY A 141 0.16 -6.37 -18.82
N LEU A 142 0.15 -5.99 -17.55
CA LEU A 142 -0.98 -6.31 -16.67
C LEU A 142 -2.26 -5.60 -17.17
N THR A 143 -3.34 -6.35 -17.41
CA THR A 143 -4.64 -5.73 -17.74
C THR A 143 -5.35 -5.20 -16.50
N LEU A 144 -6.34 -4.32 -16.68
CA LEU A 144 -7.13 -3.80 -15.56
C LEU A 144 -7.90 -4.93 -14.84
N GLU A 145 -8.44 -5.89 -15.59
CA GLU A 145 -9.14 -7.05 -15.02
C GLU A 145 -8.19 -7.95 -14.21
N GLN A 146 -6.93 -8.08 -14.63
CA GLN A 146 -5.92 -8.80 -13.86
C GLN A 146 -5.53 -8.04 -12.60
N ALA A 147 -5.38 -6.71 -12.67
CA ALA A 147 -5.12 -5.86 -11.52
C ALA A 147 -6.25 -5.98 -10.48
N GLU A 148 -7.50 -5.93 -10.91
CA GLU A 148 -8.68 -6.16 -10.08
C GLU A 148 -8.63 -7.54 -9.42
N ALA A 149 -8.42 -8.60 -10.22
CA ALA A 149 -8.39 -9.98 -9.71
C ALA A 149 -7.29 -10.18 -8.65
N ILE A 150 -6.12 -9.58 -8.83
CA ILE A 150 -5.01 -9.64 -7.86
C ILE A 150 -5.39 -8.92 -6.56
N ALA A 151 -5.94 -7.71 -6.66
CA ALA A 151 -6.26 -6.89 -5.49
C ALA A 151 -7.42 -7.48 -4.68
N GLU A 152 -8.50 -7.88 -5.34
CA GLU A 152 -9.66 -8.49 -4.68
C GLU A 152 -9.28 -9.84 -4.05
N ALA A 153 -8.51 -10.69 -4.74
CA ALA A 153 -8.07 -11.96 -4.12
C ALA A 153 -7.22 -11.74 -2.85
N ALA A 154 -6.32 -10.75 -2.86
CA ALA A 154 -5.52 -10.43 -1.68
C ALA A 154 -6.40 -9.93 -0.51
N LEU A 155 -7.38 -9.06 -0.80
CA LEU A 155 -8.31 -8.54 0.20
C LEU A 155 -9.24 -9.63 0.74
N GLU A 156 -9.78 -10.48 -0.13
CA GLU A 156 -10.66 -11.60 0.25
C GLU A 156 -9.95 -12.56 1.21
N GLU A 157 -8.71 -12.97 0.92
CA GLU A 157 -7.97 -13.87 1.81
C GLU A 157 -7.60 -13.18 3.13
N CYS A 158 -7.26 -11.88 3.07
CA CYS A 158 -7.06 -11.05 4.26
C CYS A 158 -8.32 -11.02 5.15
N GLU A 159 -9.49 -10.71 4.59
CA GLU A 159 -10.76 -10.63 5.31
C GLU A 159 -11.18 -11.99 5.87
N ARG A 160 -11.02 -13.06 5.09
CA ARG A 160 -11.37 -14.42 5.46
C ARG A 160 -10.55 -14.92 6.66
N PHE A 161 -9.25 -14.64 6.68
CA PHE A 161 -8.35 -15.15 7.71
C PHE A 161 -8.03 -14.15 8.83
N TYR A 162 -8.48 -12.89 8.72
CA TYR A 162 -8.36 -11.90 9.79
C TYR A 162 -8.81 -12.44 11.17
N PRO A 163 -9.99 -13.10 11.30
CA PRO A 163 -10.47 -13.58 12.60
C PRO A 163 -9.59 -14.67 13.21
N VAL A 164 -8.91 -15.47 12.38
CA VAL A 164 -7.98 -16.51 12.86
C VAL A 164 -6.87 -15.89 13.69
N PHE A 165 -6.23 -14.83 13.17
CA PHE A 165 -5.18 -14.12 13.89
C PHE A 165 -5.73 -13.51 15.19
N GLN A 166 -6.93 -12.93 15.18
CA GLN A 166 -7.55 -12.36 16.38
C GLN A 166 -7.82 -13.43 17.45
N PHE A 167 -8.31 -14.61 17.07
CA PHE A 167 -8.57 -15.70 18.00
C PHE A 167 -7.30 -16.28 18.61
N VAL A 168 -6.20 -16.36 17.85
CA VAL A 168 -4.91 -16.82 18.38
C VAL A 168 -4.28 -15.78 19.32
N LEU A 169 -4.32 -14.49 18.95
CA LEU A 169 -3.70 -13.42 19.74
C LEU A 169 -4.48 -13.13 21.04
N TRP A 170 -5.81 -13.03 20.93
CA TRP A 170 -6.67 -12.49 21.99
C TRP A 170 -7.73 -13.47 22.48
N GLY A 171 -8.17 -14.40 21.62
CA GLY A 171 -9.19 -15.40 21.95
C GLY A 171 -8.67 -16.62 22.71
N GLY A 172 -7.34 -16.77 22.86
CA GLY A 172 -6.71 -17.90 23.54
C GLY A 172 -6.90 -19.26 22.85
N LYS A 173 -7.41 -19.27 21.61
CA LYS A 173 -7.59 -20.49 20.82
C LYS A 173 -6.24 -20.99 20.30
N THR A 174 -6.11 -22.30 20.17
CA THR A 174 -5.03 -22.86 19.35
C THR A 174 -5.24 -22.50 17.87
N PRO A 175 -4.18 -22.50 17.04
CA PRO A 175 -4.31 -22.21 15.61
C PRO A 175 -5.37 -23.05 14.88
N ALA A 176 -5.44 -24.35 15.15
CA ALA A 176 -6.44 -25.24 14.54
C ALA A 176 -7.87 -24.90 14.98
N GLU A 177 -8.09 -24.59 16.26
CA GLU A 177 -9.40 -24.14 16.78
C GLU A 177 -9.80 -22.77 16.22
N ALA A 178 -8.83 -21.87 16.05
CA ALA A 178 -9.06 -20.54 15.48
C ALA A 178 -9.52 -20.62 14.02
N ILE A 179 -8.87 -21.45 13.20
CA ILE A 179 -9.27 -21.72 11.81
C ILE A 179 -10.67 -22.33 11.77
N SER A 180 -10.92 -23.36 12.58
CA SER A 180 -12.23 -24.02 12.63
C SER A 180 -13.34 -23.03 13.02
N ALA A 181 -13.09 -22.15 13.99
CA ALA A 181 -14.06 -21.14 14.41
C ALA A 181 -14.30 -20.07 13.34
N ALA A 182 -13.23 -19.52 12.75
CA ALA A 182 -13.34 -18.46 11.75
C ALA A 182 -14.09 -18.91 10.49
N LEU A 183 -13.83 -20.13 10.02
CA LEU A 183 -14.41 -20.65 8.79
C LEU A 183 -15.87 -21.12 8.94
N ILE A 184 -16.34 -21.37 10.17
CA ILE A 184 -17.76 -21.66 10.43
C ILE A 184 -18.59 -20.37 10.37
N ASP A 185 -18.10 -19.28 10.96
CA ASP A 185 -18.82 -18.00 11.00
C ASP A 185 -18.87 -17.29 9.64
N THR A 186 -17.84 -17.45 8.79
CA THR A 186 -17.85 -16.86 7.43
C THR A 186 -18.85 -17.50 6.46
N HIS A 187 -19.41 -18.68 6.79
CA HIS A 187 -20.52 -19.28 6.03
C HIS A 187 -21.91 -18.76 6.47
N GLY A 188 -21.98 -17.93 7.52
CA GLY A 188 -23.23 -17.40 8.08
C GLY A 188 -23.65 -16.00 7.63
N GLU A 189 -22.79 -15.27 6.90
CA GLU A 189 -23.04 -13.88 6.46
C GLU A 189 -22.99 -13.68 4.93
N ALA A 190 -23.32 -14.72 4.15
CA ALA A 190 -23.53 -14.64 2.70
C ALA A 190 -25.02 -14.78 2.32
#